data_AF-T0MQS6-F1
#
_entry.id   AF-T0MQS6-F1
#
_cell.length_a   1.000
_cell.length_b   1.000
_cell.length_c   1.000
_cell.angle_alpha   90.00
_cell.angle_beta   90.00
_cell.angle_gamma   90.00
#
_symmetry.space_group_name_H-M   'P 1'
#
loop_
_entity.id
_entity.type
_entity.pdbx_description
1 polymer ?
#
loop_
_entity_poly.entity_id
_entity_poly.type
_entity_poly.pdbx_seq_one_letter_code
_entity_poly.pdbx_strand_id
1 'polypeptide(L)'
;MTVINYDNGNGTVSPIYANVTGTINGKETIINNTNVNSTNGNSQINVNGGAVVSSVPVNNIAHTFTIQNGSNIILNIPVVPSSVVQATFELSPGVYTWQCEVSCGSGPTGWGGAMEAPGWMTGTLTAD
;
A
#
# COMPACT_ATOMS: atom_id res chain seq x y z
N MET A 1 2.71 -9.44 3.25
CA MET A 1 1.72 -9.12 2.19
C MET A 1 2.46 -8.64 0.95
N THR A 2 1.98 -9.03 -0.23
CA THR A 2 2.46 -8.52 -1.52
C THR A 2 1.27 -7.93 -2.27
N VAL A 3 1.38 -6.70 -2.74
CA VAL A 3 0.42 -6.06 -3.65
C VAL A 3 1.10 -5.86 -5.00
N ILE A 4 0.43 -6.26 -6.07
CA ILE A 4 0.89 -6.02 -7.44
C ILE A 4 -0.09 -5.02 -8.05
N ASN A 5 0.40 -3.81 -8.30
CA ASN A 5 -0.40 -2.75 -8.89
C ASN A 5 -0.08 -2.63 -10.39
N TYR A 6 -1.11 -2.85 -11.21
CA TYR A 6 -1.04 -2.66 -12.66
C TYR A 6 -1.57 -1.30 -13.13
N ASP A 7 -2.20 -0.54 -12.23
CA ASP A 7 -2.75 0.77 -12.56
C ASP A 7 -1.65 1.82 -12.63
N ASN A 8 -1.77 2.72 -13.61
CA ASN A 8 -0.80 3.79 -13.88
C ASN A 8 -1.28 5.19 -13.45
N GLY A 9 -2.49 5.28 -12.89
CA GLY A 9 -3.11 6.53 -12.41
C GLY A 9 -3.05 6.68 -10.89
N ASN A 10 -3.08 7.93 -10.42
CA ASN A 10 -3.32 8.28 -9.03
C ASN A 10 -4.77 8.75 -8.82
N GLY A 11 -5.27 8.63 -7.60
CA GLY A 11 -6.56 9.22 -7.20
C GLY A 11 -6.38 10.26 -6.10
N THR A 12 -7.47 10.87 -5.65
CA THR A 12 -7.41 11.80 -4.51
C THR A 12 -7.39 10.99 -3.21
N VAL A 13 -6.42 11.29 -2.34
CA VAL A 13 -6.21 10.61 -1.05
C VAL A 13 -5.81 11.61 0.02
N SER A 14 -6.25 11.37 1.26
CA SER A 14 -5.85 12.18 2.41
C SER A 14 -4.36 11.99 2.74
N PRO A 15 -3.61 13.05 3.08
CA PRO A 15 -2.19 12.94 3.46
C PRO A 15 -1.90 12.01 4.64
N ILE A 16 -2.90 11.69 5.48
CA ILE A 16 -2.74 10.75 6.58
C ILE A 16 -2.33 9.34 6.09
N TYR A 17 -2.70 8.99 4.85
CA TYR A 17 -2.39 7.70 4.24
C TYR A 17 -1.07 7.68 3.47
N ALA A 18 -0.28 8.77 3.51
CA ALA A 18 1.05 8.82 2.92
C ALA A 18 2.10 8.01 3.70
N ASN A 19 1.88 7.79 4.99
CA ASN A 19 2.83 7.12 5.86
C ASN A 19 2.56 5.62 5.92
N VAL A 20 3.63 4.82 5.87
CA VAL A 20 3.54 3.38 6.17
C VAL A 20 3.30 3.23 7.67
N THR A 21 2.19 2.60 8.04
CA THR A 21 1.76 2.45 9.44
C THR A 21 1.46 0.98 9.73
N GLY A 22 1.78 0.50 10.93
CA GLY A 22 1.44 -0.85 11.38
C GLY A 22 2.36 -1.96 10.85
N THR A 23 3.35 -1.64 10.02
CA THR A 23 4.35 -2.60 9.55
C THR A 23 5.51 -2.75 10.52
N ILE A 24 6.22 -3.87 10.40
CA ILE A 24 7.50 -4.07 11.08
C ILE A 24 8.46 -2.98 10.62
N ASN A 25 9.04 -2.26 11.59
CA ASN A 25 9.91 -1.10 11.40
C ASN A 25 9.26 0.12 10.72
N GLY A 26 7.93 0.16 10.53
CA GLY A 26 7.24 1.28 9.88
C GLY A 26 7.69 1.50 8.43
N LYS A 27 8.00 0.41 7.72
CA LYS A 27 8.51 0.44 6.35
C LYS A 27 7.80 -0.56 5.43
N GLU A 28 7.89 -0.29 4.14
CA GLU A 28 7.54 -1.20 3.05
C GLU A 28 8.65 -1.18 1.99
N THR A 29 8.68 -2.21 1.15
CA THR A 29 9.56 -2.27 -0.02
C THR A 29 8.71 -2.05 -1.27
N ILE A 30 9.08 -1.07 -2.08
CA ILE A 30 8.46 -0.78 -3.36
C ILE A 30 9.42 -1.22 -4.46
N ILE A 31 8.93 -1.99 -5.41
CA ILE A 31 9.66 -2.47 -6.59
C ILE A 31 8.92 -1.93 -7.81
N ASN A 32 9.54 -1.03 -8.57
CA ASN A 32 8.92 -0.34 -9.70
C ASN A 32 9.74 -0.44 -10.98
N ASN A 33 10.55 -1.49 -11.09
CA ASN A 33 11.39 -1.75 -12.25
C ASN A 33 11.25 -3.21 -12.69
N THR A 34 11.35 -3.46 -14.00
CA THR A 34 11.20 -4.79 -14.58
C THR A 34 12.30 -5.75 -14.12
N ASN A 35 13.49 -5.22 -13.80
CA ASN A 35 14.60 -5.96 -13.20
C ASN A 35 15.05 -5.29 -11.92
N VAL A 36 14.99 -6.04 -10.80
CA VAL A 36 15.68 -5.67 -9.55
C VAL A 36 17.05 -6.31 -9.58
N ASN A 37 18.09 -5.50 -9.45
CA ASN A 37 19.47 -5.99 -9.41
C ASN A 37 20.20 -5.43 -8.18
N SER A 38 21.33 -6.04 -7.85
CA SER A 38 22.19 -5.58 -6.77
C SER A 38 23.64 -5.51 -7.21
N THR A 39 24.35 -4.53 -6.65
CA THR A 39 25.80 -4.38 -6.81
C THR A 39 26.44 -4.27 -5.43
N ASN A 40 27.69 -4.74 -5.32
CA ASN A 40 28.47 -4.55 -4.10
C ASN A 40 28.95 -3.09 -4.06
N GLY A 41 28.49 -2.34 -3.06
CA GLY A 41 29.07 -1.05 -2.70
C GLY A 41 30.20 -1.23 -1.68
N ASN A 42 30.97 -0.16 -1.45
CA ASN A 42 32.12 -0.18 -0.54
C ASN A 42 31.78 -0.54 0.93
N SER A 43 30.50 -0.47 1.33
CA SER A 43 30.06 -0.82 2.70
C SER A 43 28.64 -1.40 2.78
N GLN A 44 27.93 -1.56 1.66
CA GLN A 44 26.57 -2.09 1.62
C GLN A 44 26.22 -2.67 0.24
N ILE A 45 25.20 -3.51 0.17
CA ILE A 45 24.60 -3.94 -1.09
C ILE A 45 23.74 -2.79 -1.62
N ASN A 46 24.05 -2.29 -2.82
CA ASN A 46 23.20 -1.30 -3.49
C ASN A 46 22.16 -2.04 -4.33
N VAL A 47 20.89 -1.98 -3.92
CA VAL A 47 19.77 -2.52 -4.69
C VAL A 47 19.27 -1.44 -5.64
N ASN A 48 19.14 -1.74 -6.93
CA ASN A 48 18.53 -0.87 -7.93
C ASN A 48 17.19 -1.47 -8.37
N GLY A 49 16.21 -0.61 -8.62
CA GLY A 49 14.85 -1.01 -9.02
C GLY A 49 13.91 -1.30 -7.86
N GLY A 50 14.33 -1.03 -6.62
CA GLY A 50 13.45 -1.04 -5.45
C GLY A 50 13.92 -0.07 -4.37
N ALA A 51 13.00 0.32 -3.50
CA ALA A 51 13.25 1.23 -2.39
C ALA A 51 12.54 0.74 -1.13
N VAL A 52 13.23 0.78 0.01
CA VAL A 52 12.60 0.59 1.32
C VAL A 52 12.25 1.97 1.86
N VAL A 53 10.96 2.23 2.05
CA VAL A 53 10.44 3.55 2.41
C VAL A 53 9.54 3.48 3.63
N SER A 54 9.40 4.60 4.34
CA SER A 54 8.43 4.77 5.43
C SER A 54 7.26 5.69 5.04
N SER A 55 7.29 6.26 3.84
CA SER A 55 6.22 7.09 3.30
C SER A 55 6.33 7.19 1.79
N VAL A 56 5.21 7.53 1.14
CA VAL A 56 5.11 7.80 -0.29
C VAL A 56 4.54 9.22 -0.46
N PRO A 57 5.07 10.04 -1.39
CA PRO A 57 4.46 11.33 -1.71
C PRO A 57 2.99 11.16 -2.08
N VAL A 58 2.09 11.97 -1.51
CA VAL A 58 0.63 11.86 -1.70
C VAL A 58 0.22 11.78 -3.17
N ASN A 59 0.85 12.58 -4.02
CA ASN A 59 0.60 12.61 -5.45
C ASN A 59 1.12 11.39 -6.23
N ASN A 60 1.78 10.44 -5.55
CA ASN A 60 2.32 9.22 -6.13
C ASN A 60 1.64 7.97 -5.56
N ILE A 61 0.47 8.11 -4.92
CA ILE A 61 -0.32 7.02 -4.36
C ILE A 61 -1.46 6.70 -5.34
N ALA A 62 -1.46 5.48 -5.86
CA ALA A 62 -2.53 4.94 -6.70
C ALA A 62 -3.63 4.31 -5.85
N HIS A 63 -3.22 3.52 -4.85
CA HIS A 63 -4.12 2.77 -3.96
C HIS A 63 -3.55 2.77 -2.55
N THR A 64 -4.34 2.29 -1.60
CA THR A 64 -3.83 1.88 -0.29
C THR A 64 -4.37 0.51 0.06
N PHE A 65 -3.66 -0.19 0.94
CA PHE A 65 -4.27 -1.25 1.74
C PHE A 65 -4.31 -0.75 3.19
N THR A 66 -5.50 -0.41 3.67
CA THR A 66 -5.67 0.25 4.96
C THR A 66 -6.62 -0.56 5.84
N ILE A 67 -6.22 -0.82 7.08
CA ILE A 67 -7.09 -1.39 8.13
C ILE A 67 -7.29 -0.30 9.19
N GLN A 68 -8.54 -0.01 9.51
CA GLN A 68 -8.92 0.94 10.54
C GLN A 68 -9.74 0.28 11.65
N ASN A 69 -9.68 0.88 12.83
CA ASN A 69 -10.63 0.62 13.92
C ASN A 69 -11.16 1.94 14.45
N GLY A 70 -12.39 2.28 14.06
CA GLY A 70 -12.93 3.63 14.20
C GLY A 70 -12.06 4.63 13.44
N SER A 71 -11.63 5.71 14.10
CA SER A 71 -10.73 6.71 13.50
C SER A 71 -9.24 6.34 13.54
N ASN A 72 -8.88 5.21 14.16
CA ASN A 72 -7.47 4.83 14.30
C ASN A 72 -7.03 3.97 13.12
N ILE A 73 -5.91 4.35 12.50
CA ILE A 73 -5.24 3.56 11.47
C ILE A 73 -4.41 2.47 12.17
N ILE A 74 -4.77 1.21 11.96
CA ILE A 74 -4.02 0.06 12.47
C ILE A 74 -2.89 -0.30 11.51
N LEU A 75 -3.20 -0.37 10.22
CA LEU A 75 -2.27 -0.70 9.14
C LEU A 75 -2.56 0.24 7.97
N ASN A 76 -1.52 0.80 7.36
CA ASN A 76 -1.63 1.55 6.12
C ASN A 76 -0.41 1.31 5.24
N ILE A 77 -0.66 0.79 4.05
CA ILE A 77 0.34 0.48 3.03
C ILE A 77 -0.03 1.31 1.78
N PRO A 78 0.63 2.45 1.52
CA PRO A 78 0.44 3.19 0.28
C PRO A 78 0.98 2.38 -0.90
N VAL A 79 0.28 2.43 -2.03
CA VAL A 79 0.63 1.66 -3.23
C VAL A 79 0.87 2.59 -4.39
N VAL A 80 2.07 2.52 -4.97
CA VAL A 80 2.52 3.40 -6.05
C VAL A 80 2.05 2.85 -7.41
N PRO A 81 1.75 3.70 -8.42
CA PRO A 81 1.46 3.24 -9.78
C PRO A 81 2.49 2.23 -10.32
N SER A 82 2.03 1.24 -11.08
CA SER A 82 2.87 0.27 -11.81
C SER A 82 4.00 -0.34 -10.98
N SER A 83 3.68 -0.84 -9.78
CA SER A 83 4.68 -1.33 -8.83
C SER A 83 4.25 -2.60 -8.11
N VAL A 84 5.22 -3.30 -7.54
CA VAL A 84 5.01 -4.34 -6.54
C VAL A 84 5.39 -3.76 -5.18
N VAL A 85 4.45 -3.80 -4.23
CA VAL A 85 4.69 -3.39 -2.84
C VAL A 85 4.73 -4.62 -1.96
N GLN A 86 5.76 -4.74 -1.14
CA GLN A 86 5.91 -5.77 -0.12
C GLN A 86 5.97 -5.13 1.26
N ALA A 87 5.10 -5.60 2.14
CA ALA A 87 5.04 -5.16 3.52
C ALA A 87 4.94 -6.38 4.45
N THR A 88 5.61 -6.29 5.59
CA THR A 88 5.52 -7.30 6.65
C THR A 88 4.95 -6.64 7.89
N PHE A 89 3.96 -7.27 8.50
CA PHE A 89 3.26 -6.79 9.68
C PHE A 89 2.73 -7.98 10.46
N GLU A 90 2.42 -7.75 11.73
CA GLU A 90 1.77 -8.72 12.61
C GLU A 90 0.44 -8.14 13.08
N LEU A 91 -0.60 -8.96 13.05
CA LEU A 91 -1.91 -8.63 13.60
C LEU A 91 -2.22 -9.64 14.70
N SER A 92 -2.96 -9.19 15.71
CA SER A 92 -3.57 -10.13 16.66
C SER A 92 -4.58 -11.01 15.94
N PRO A 93 -4.86 -12.23 16.44
CA PRO A 93 -5.89 -13.08 15.86
C PRO A 93 -7.25 -12.35 15.81
N GLY A 94 -7.94 -12.46 14.67
CA GLY A 94 -9.21 -11.78 14.45
C GLY A 94 -9.54 -11.53 12.98
N VAL A 95 -10.69 -10.89 12.76
CA VAL A 95 -11.16 -10.49 11.43
C VAL A 95 -11.11 -8.97 11.33
N TYR A 96 -10.43 -8.48 10.31
CA TYR A 96 -10.21 -7.06 10.04
C TYR A 96 -10.86 -6.69 8.72
N THR A 97 -11.54 -5.54 8.67
CA THR A 97 -11.96 -4.97 7.39
C THR A 97 -10.82 -4.10 6.85
N TRP A 98 -10.49 -4.28 5.59
CA TRP A 98 -9.56 -3.42 4.88
C TRP A 98 -10.28 -2.65 3.78
N GLN A 99 -9.79 -1.46 3.49
CA GLN A 99 -10.34 -0.55 2.51
C GLN A 99 -9.19 0.16 1.78
N CYS A 100 -9.31 0.34 0.47
CA CYS A 100 -8.52 1.31 -0.25
C CYS A 100 -9.08 2.70 0.04
N GLU A 101 -8.21 3.62 0.46
CA GLU A 101 -8.58 4.96 0.90
C GLU A 101 -8.32 6.04 -0.16
N VAL A 102 -8.09 5.59 -1.40
CA VAL A 102 -7.95 6.45 -2.58
C VAL A 102 -9.28 6.46 -3.31
N SER A 103 -9.77 7.64 -3.69
CA SER A 103 -10.98 7.79 -4.52
C SER A 103 -10.73 7.39 -6.00
N CYS A 104 -10.43 6.11 -6.23
CA CYS A 104 -10.02 5.56 -7.54
C CYS A 104 -11.11 4.70 -8.22
N GLY A 105 -12.33 4.70 -7.68
CA GLY A 105 -13.49 4.03 -8.23
C GLY A 105 -14.28 4.87 -9.24
N SER A 106 -15.55 4.50 -9.40
CA SER A 106 -16.49 5.16 -10.30
C SER A 106 -17.37 6.19 -9.57
N GLY A 107 -18.11 6.97 -10.36
CA GLY A 107 -19.06 7.97 -9.86
C GLY A 107 -18.41 9.30 -9.44
N PRO A 108 -19.22 10.31 -9.07
CA PRO A 108 -18.74 11.68 -8.83
C PRO A 108 -17.75 11.82 -7.67
N THR A 109 -17.78 10.87 -6.72
CA THR A 109 -16.90 10.87 -5.54
C THR A 109 -15.69 9.94 -5.69
N GLY A 110 -15.64 9.12 -6.74
CA GLY A 110 -14.61 8.08 -6.92
C GLY A 110 -14.71 6.91 -5.93
N TRP A 111 -15.85 6.74 -5.24
CA TRP A 111 -16.05 5.67 -4.24
C TRP A 111 -17.06 4.59 -4.66
N GLY A 112 -17.61 4.65 -5.89
CA GLY A 112 -18.51 3.62 -6.40
C GLY A 112 -17.77 2.48 -7.11
N GLY A 113 -18.48 1.39 -7.40
CA GLY A 113 -17.96 0.27 -8.19
C GLY A 113 -16.93 -0.57 -7.44
N ALA A 114 -15.68 -0.64 -7.91
CA ALA A 114 -14.65 -1.48 -7.29
C ALA A 114 -14.38 -1.12 -5.81
N MET A 115 -14.60 0.15 -5.43
CA MET A 115 -14.39 0.66 -4.08
C MET A 115 -15.37 0.13 -3.03
N GLU A 116 -16.56 -0.32 -3.46
CA GLU A 116 -17.62 -0.87 -2.61
C GLU A 116 -17.84 -2.38 -2.84
N ALA A 117 -17.08 -3.00 -3.74
CA ALA A 117 -17.19 -4.42 -4.08
C ALA A 117 -16.17 -5.26 -3.30
N PRO A 118 -16.58 -6.11 -2.34
CA PRO A 118 -15.66 -6.98 -1.61
C PRO A 118 -14.82 -7.87 -2.55
N GLY A 119 -13.52 -7.94 -2.29
CA GLY A 119 -12.56 -8.65 -3.14
C GLY A 119 -11.91 -7.78 -4.22
N TRP A 120 -12.33 -6.51 -4.34
CA TRP A 120 -11.70 -5.52 -5.22
C TRP A 120 -10.86 -4.54 -4.42
N MET A 121 -11.41 -3.39 -4.02
CA MET A 121 -10.71 -2.35 -3.25
C MET A 121 -11.18 -2.29 -1.78
N THR A 122 -11.87 -3.34 -1.34
CA THR A 122 -12.33 -3.53 0.03
C THR A 122 -12.48 -5.01 0.32
N GLY A 123 -12.46 -5.39 1.59
CA GLY A 123 -12.73 -6.77 1.99
C GLY A 123 -12.34 -7.06 3.42
N THR A 124 -12.22 -8.35 3.74
CA THR A 124 -11.84 -8.82 5.07
C THR A 124 -10.52 -9.58 5.02
N LEU A 125 -9.67 -9.34 6.01
CA LEU A 125 -8.47 -10.10 6.31
C LEU A 125 -8.68 -10.87 7.61
N THR A 126 -8.49 -12.17 7.59
CA THR A 126 -8.44 -12.99 8.81
C THR A 126 -6.99 -13.22 9.21
N ALA A 127 -6.69 -13.00 10.48
CA ALA A 127 -5.44 -13.38 11.11
C ALA A 127 -5.73 -14.50 12.12
N ASP A 128 -4.99 -15.60 12.02
CA ASP A 128 -5.14 -16.80 12.86
C ASP A 128 -3.96 -16.96 13.83
#